data_AF-A0A4P6L0E4-F1
#
_entry.id   AF-A0A4P6L0E4-F1
#
_cell.length_a   1.000
_cell.length_b   1.000
_cell.length_c   1.000
_cell.angle_alpha   90.00
_cell.angle_beta   90.00
_cell.angle_gamma   90.00
#
_symmetry.space_group_name_H-M   'P 1'
#
loop_
_entity.id
_entity.type
_entity.pdbx_description
1 polymer ?
#
loop_
_entity_poly.entity_id
_entity_poly.type
_entity_poly.pdbx_seq_one_letter_code
_entity_poly.pdbx_strand_id
1 'polypeptide(L)'
;MNMTTNKKVVAPKSRTAEIGQNRTCHNFESAKVLGDPTIDDNKRKYMNVTLESVTIDNFEVLMDMELPPEQARFLASNASSIAQAHYYADWRPRAIYCDGSPAGFDLYDVTGNDEQGHYAI
;
A
#
# COMPACT_ATOMS: atom_id res chain seq x y z
N MET A 1 -39.04 12.67 35.86
CA MET A 1 -39.98 12.43 34.75
C MET A 1 -39.79 13.56 33.75
N ASN A 2 -39.05 13.37 32.66
CA ASN A 2 -38.92 14.39 31.61
C ASN A 2 -38.78 13.73 30.25
N MET A 3 -39.49 14.32 29.30
CA MET A 3 -39.97 13.71 28.06
C MET A 3 -38.91 13.62 26.96
N THR A 4 -38.89 12.46 26.31
CA THR A 4 -38.11 12.15 25.10
C THR A 4 -38.62 12.98 23.91
N THR A 5 -37.79 13.85 23.35
CA THR A 5 -38.06 14.48 22.03
C THR A 5 -37.35 13.69 20.94
N ASN A 6 -38.14 13.00 20.11
CA ASN A 6 -37.70 12.29 18.91
C ASN A 6 -37.24 13.29 17.83
N LYS A 7 -35.93 13.42 17.61
CA LYS A 7 -35.39 14.01 16.38
C LYS A 7 -35.41 12.96 15.27
N LYS A 8 -36.31 13.13 14.30
CA LYS A 8 -36.32 12.39 13.03
C LYS A 8 -35.02 12.73 12.27
N VAL A 9 -34.08 11.80 12.22
CA VAL A 9 -32.89 11.91 11.37
C VAL A 9 -33.32 11.54 9.95
N VAL A 10 -33.26 12.50 9.04
CA VAL A 10 -33.48 12.28 7.60
C VAL A 10 -32.15 11.79 7.02
N ALA A 11 -32.13 10.54 6.55
CA ALA A 11 -30.97 9.96 5.88
C ALA A 11 -30.66 10.71 4.56
N PRO A 12 -29.40 11.05 4.26
CA PRO A 12 -29.05 11.60 2.96
C PRO A 12 -29.26 10.53 1.88
N LYS A 13 -29.97 10.90 0.81
CA LYS A 13 -30.27 10.06 -0.35
C LYS A 13 -28.97 9.46 -0.92
N SER A 14 -28.94 8.14 -1.02
CA SER A 14 -27.90 7.39 -1.73
C SER A 14 -27.81 7.89 -3.17
N ARG A 15 -26.66 8.44 -3.54
CA ARG A 15 -26.33 8.70 -4.94
C ARG A 15 -25.72 7.41 -5.47
N THR A 16 -26.52 6.63 -6.18
CA THR A 16 -26.08 5.45 -6.92
C THR A 16 -25.03 5.89 -7.93
N ALA A 17 -23.76 5.55 -7.71
CA ALA A 17 -22.74 5.65 -8.74
C ALA A 17 -22.86 4.38 -9.59
N GLU A 18 -23.25 4.55 -10.85
CA GLU A 18 -23.23 3.48 -11.85
C GLU A 18 -21.78 2.98 -11.98
N ILE A 19 -21.56 1.71 -11.60
CA ILE A 19 -20.28 1.04 -11.78
C ILE A 19 -20.21 0.65 -13.26
N GLY A 20 -19.64 1.55 -14.07
CA GLY A 20 -19.20 1.23 -15.42
C GLY A 20 -18.11 0.16 -15.34
N GLN A 21 -18.48 -1.08 -15.69
CA GLN A 21 -17.54 -2.13 -16.05
C GLN A 21 -16.67 -1.67 -17.22
N ASN A 22 -15.41 -2.11 -17.22
CA ASN A 22 -14.31 -1.83 -18.17
C ASN A 22 -13.50 -0.56 -17.94
N ARG A 23 -12.43 -0.70 -17.15
CA ARG A 23 -11.14 -0.11 -17.53
C ARG A 23 -10.05 -1.18 -17.41
N THR A 24 -9.71 -1.75 -18.56
CA THR A 24 -8.41 -2.38 -18.80
C THR A 24 -7.31 -1.40 -18.40
N CYS A 25 -6.27 -1.91 -17.74
CA CYS A 25 -5.09 -1.15 -17.35
C CYS A 25 -4.30 -0.75 -18.61
N HIS A 26 -4.75 0.29 -19.31
CA HIS A 26 -3.99 0.91 -20.39
C HIS A 26 -3.27 2.13 -19.82
N ASN A 27 -1.94 2.03 -19.85
CA ASN A 27 -0.95 3.09 -19.92
C ASN A 27 -1.22 4.32 -19.03
N PHE A 28 -0.41 4.47 -17.98
CA PHE A 28 -0.20 5.75 -17.32
C PHE A 28 0.48 6.71 -18.29
N GLU A 29 -0.28 7.26 -19.23
CA GLU A 29 0.15 8.41 -20.01
C GLU A 29 -0.10 9.64 -19.13
N SER A 30 1.00 10.21 -18.64
CA SER A 30 1.04 11.33 -17.71
C SER A 30 0.05 12.42 -18.11
N ALA A 31 -1.04 12.56 -17.34
CA ALA A 31 -1.87 13.74 -17.40
C ALA A 31 -0.98 14.94 -17.07
N LYS A 32 -0.64 15.75 -18.08
CA LYS A 32 -0.04 17.08 -17.85
C LYS A 32 -1.08 17.92 -17.14
N VAL A 33 -1.04 17.88 -15.81
CA VAL A 33 -1.49 18.99 -14.98
C VAL A 33 -0.73 20.19 -15.50
N LEU A 34 -1.43 21.21 -16.03
CA LEU A 34 -0.81 22.48 -16.37
C LEU A 34 -0.19 23.04 -15.09
N GLY A 35 1.11 22.77 -14.92
CA GLY A 35 1.86 23.03 -13.72
C GLY A 35 2.10 24.53 -13.54
N ASP A 36 2.23 24.93 -12.28
CA ASP A 36 2.74 26.23 -11.86
C ASP A 36 4.07 26.54 -12.60
N PRO A 37 4.19 27.70 -13.29
CA PRO A 37 5.36 28.05 -14.11
C PRO A 37 6.66 28.25 -13.31
N THR A 38 6.65 28.08 -11.99
CA THR A 38 7.84 28.16 -11.13
C THR A 38 8.46 26.80 -10.79
N ILE A 39 7.85 25.68 -11.16
CA ILE A 39 8.43 24.35 -10.94
C ILE A 39 9.34 24.02 -12.12
N ASP A 40 10.65 24.02 -11.88
CA ASP A 40 11.65 23.46 -12.78
C ASP A 40 11.34 21.96 -13.04
N ASP A 41 10.92 21.64 -14.25
CA ASP A 41 10.62 20.27 -14.70
C ASP A 41 11.85 19.34 -14.57
N ASN A 42 13.09 19.86 -14.55
CA ASN A 42 14.29 19.06 -14.25
C ASN A 42 14.39 18.62 -12.78
N LYS A 43 13.62 19.21 -11.87
CA LYS A 43 13.68 18.91 -10.43
C LYS A 43 12.77 17.74 -10.02
N ARG A 44 11.86 17.29 -10.89
CA ARG A 44 11.04 16.09 -10.69
C ARG A 44 11.67 14.89 -11.38
N LYS A 45 12.84 14.45 -10.93
CA LYS A 45 13.30 13.10 -11.25
C LYS A 45 12.32 12.13 -10.58
N TYR A 46 11.42 11.54 -11.36
CA TYR A 46 10.54 10.48 -10.87
C TYR A 46 11.42 9.28 -10.52
N MET A 47 11.46 8.92 -9.24
CA MET A 47 12.12 7.69 -8.79
C MET A 47 11.28 6.51 -9.28
N ASN A 48 11.91 5.56 -9.96
CA ASN A 48 11.22 4.38 -10.46
C ASN A 48 11.08 3.37 -9.31
N VAL A 49 9.89 3.29 -8.73
CA VAL A 49 9.57 2.34 -7.66
C VAL A 49 8.83 1.15 -8.22
N THR A 50 9.29 -0.06 -7.88
CA THR A 50 8.69 -1.32 -8.31
C THR A 50 8.49 -2.26 -7.14
N LEU A 51 7.45 -3.09 -7.21
CA LEU A 51 7.17 -4.17 -6.26
C LEU A 51 7.47 -5.49 -6.94
N GLU A 52 8.43 -6.22 -6.41
CA GLU A 52 8.87 -7.51 -6.95
C GLU A 52 8.52 -8.65 -5.99
N SER A 53 8.44 -9.87 -6.52
CA SER A 53 8.27 -11.06 -5.70
C SER A 53 9.53 -11.33 -4.88
N VAL A 54 9.35 -11.85 -3.67
CA VAL A 54 10.47 -12.41 -2.91
C VAL A 54 10.80 -13.79 -3.47
N THR A 55 12.06 -14.01 -3.85
CA THR A 55 12.57 -15.24 -4.45
C THR A 55 13.85 -15.68 -3.76
N ILE A 56 14.38 -16.85 -4.14
CA ILE A 56 15.68 -17.34 -3.65
C ILE A 56 16.84 -16.38 -3.98
N ASP A 57 16.68 -15.51 -4.99
CA ASP A 57 17.74 -14.61 -5.44
C ASP A 57 17.82 -13.31 -4.61
N ASN A 58 16.72 -12.91 -3.95
CA ASN A 58 16.65 -11.63 -3.24
C ASN A 58 16.33 -11.73 -1.74
N PHE A 59 15.88 -12.88 -1.24
CA PHE A 59 15.43 -12.99 0.16
C PHE A 59 16.55 -12.70 1.17
N GLU A 60 17.79 -13.14 0.94
CA GLU A 60 18.92 -12.87 1.86
C GLU A 60 19.15 -11.38 2.03
N VAL A 61 19.20 -10.64 0.91
CA VAL A 61 19.38 -9.18 0.93
C VAL A 61 18.26 -8.50 1.71
N LEU A 62 17.01 -8.97 1.58
CA LEU A 62 15.87 -8.42 2.30
C LEU A 62 15.91 -8.74 3.80
N MET A 63 16.39 -9.93 4.18
CA MET A 63 16.53 -10.33 5.58
C MET A 63 17.57 -9.48 6.32
N ASP A 64 18.65 -9.13 5.63
CA ASP A 64 19.77 -8.36 6.18
C ASP A 64 19.53 -6.85 6.18
N MET A 65 18.39 -6.37 5.67
CA MET A 65 18.04 -4.95 5.72
C MET A 65 17.83 -4.49 7.17
N GLU A 66 18.72 -3.62 7.64
CA GLU A 66 18.61 -3.03 8.96
C GLU A 66 17.71 -1.79 8.96
N LEU A 67 16.83 -1.74 9.96
CA LEU A 67 16.09 -0.54 10.29
C LEU A 67 16.88 0.29 11.32
N PRO A 68 16.72 1.62 11.31
CA PRO A 68 17.15 2.46 12.42
C PRO A 68 16.68 1.88 13.77
N PRO A 69 17.53 1.85 14.82
CA PRO A 69 17.19 1.21 16.10
C PRO A 69 15.88 1.70 16.73
N GLU A 70 15.52 2.96 16.47
CA GLU A 70 14.27 3.58 16.91
C GLU A 70 13.02 2.98 16.27
N GLN A 71 13.12 2.46 15.04
CA GLN A 71 12.03 1.79 14.32
C GLN A 71 12.03 0.28 14.57
N ALA A 72 13.22 -0.34 14.65
CA ALA A 72 13.38 -1.79 14.79
C ALA A 72 12.64 -2.38 16.01
N ARG A 73 12.47 -1.61 17.09
CA ARG A 73 11.76 -2.05 18.30
C ARG A 73 10.25 -2.22 18.14
N PHE A 74 9.66 -1.67 17.08
CA PHE A 74 8.22 -1.69 16.83
C PHE A 74 7.82 -2.65 15.71
N LEU A 75 8.79 -3.23 15.01
CA LEU A 75 8.59 -4.05 13.84
C LEU A 75 9.24 -5.42 14.03
N ALA A 76 8.60 -6.45 13.47
CA ALA A 76 9.26 -7.73 13.29
C ALA A 76 10.38 -7.59 12.25
N SER A 77 11.40 -8.45 12.33
CA SER A 77 12.42 -8.52 11.28
C SER A 77 11.82 -9.01 9.97
N ASN A 78 12.40 -8.59 8.84
CA ASN A 78 11.98 -9.07 7.52
C ASN A 78 12.04 -10.60 7.42
N ALA A 79 13.07 -11.23 8.01
CA ALA A 79 13.18 -12.68 8.11
C ALA A 79 11.96 -13.32 8.80
N SER A 80 11.49 -12.73 9.90
CA SER A 80 10.30 -13.20 10.61
C SER A 80 9.05 -13.07 9.72
N SER A 81 8.89 -11.94 9.04
CA SER A 81 7.77 -11.67 8.14
C SER A 81 7.73 -12.62 6.93
N ILE A 82 8.89 -12.91 6.33
CA ILE A 82 9.01 -13.88 5.21
C ILE A 82 8.65 -15.29 5.68
N ALA A 83 9.17 -15.71 6.84
CA ALA A 83 8.83 -17.01 7.42
C ALA A 83 7.34 -17.10 7.79
N GLN A 84 6.75 -16.01 8.29
CA GLN A 84 5.34 -15.95 8.62
C GLN A 84 4.46 -16.12 7.38
N ALA A 85 4.79 -15.44 6.28
CA ALA A 85 4.05 -15.54 5.02
C ALA A 85 4.00 -16.97 4.43
N HIS A 86 4.96 -17.83 4.77
CA HIS A 86 4.93 -19.25 4.37
C HIS A 86 3.75 -20.01 5.00
N TYR A 87 3.31 -19.63 6.21
CA TYR A 87 2.22 -20.31 6.92
C TYR A 87 0.84 -19.72 6.61
N TYR A 88 0.77 -18.46 6.21
CA TYR A 88 -0.48 -17.77 5.87
C TYR A 88 -0.62 -17.64 4.35
N ALA A 89 -1.45 -18.50 3.75
CA ALA A 89 -1.61 -18.61 2.30
C ALA A 89 -2.10 -17.32 1.61
N ASP A 90 -2.68 -16.40 2.37
CA ASP A 90 -3.21 -15.13 1.88
C ASP A 90 -2.24 -13.96 2.10
N TRP A 91 -1.10 -14.21 2.72
CA TRP A 91 -0.09 -13.19 2.95
C TRP A 91 0.87 -13.14 1.76
N ARG A 92 1.23 -11.93 1.34
CA ARG A 92 2.05 -11.67 0.16
C ARG A 92 3.23 -10.79 0.54
N PRO A 93 4.45 -11.37 0.63
CA PRO A 93 5.65 -10.59 0.78
C PRO A 93 6.05 -9.96 -0.57
N ARG A 94 6.49 -8.71 -0.54
CA ARG A 94 7.01 -7.98 -1.70
C ARG A 94 8.32 -7.28 -1.36
N ALA A 95 9.24 -7.33 -2.30
CA ALA A 95 10.44 -6.51 -2.28
C ALA A 95 10.12 -5.15 -2.91
N ILE A 96 10.54 -4.07 -2.27
CA ILE A 96 10.43 -2.71 -2.80
C ILE A 96 11.77 -2.36 -3.43
N TYR A 97 11.79 -2.02 -4.70
CA TYR A 97 12.97 -1.54 -5.41
C TYR A 97 12.80 -0.08 -5.81
N CYS A 98 13.85 0.70 -5.67
CA CYS A 98 13.95 2.09 -6.14
C CYS A 98 15.14 2.22 -7.08
N ASP A 99 14.89 2.63 -8.33
CA ASP A 99 15.90 2.75 -9.39
C ASP A 99 16.75 1.45 -9.53
N GLY A 100 16.11 0.28 -9.35
CA GLY A 100 16.73 -1.04 -9.46
C GLY A 100 17.52 -1.51 -8.22
N SER A 101 17.56 -0.71 -7.15
CA SER A 101 18.19 -1.10 -5.88
C SER A 101 17.14 -1.50 -4.83
N PRO A 102 17.38 -2.54 -4.01
CA PRO A 102 16.51 -2.87 -2.89
C PRO A 102 16.37 -1.67 -1.96
N ALA A 103 15.13 -1.25 -1.72
CA ALA A 103 14.77 -0.08 -0.95
C ALA A 103 13.88 -0.42 0.26
N GLY A 104 13.26 -1.60 0.27
CA GLY A 104 12.45 -2.03 1.41
C GLY A 104 11.74 -3.36 1.20
N PHE A 105 10.86 -3.67 2.14
CA PHE A 105 10.07 -4.88 2.20
C PHE A 105 8.63 -4.53 2.61
N ASP A 106 7.66 -5.22 2.03
CA ASP A 106 6.25 -5.11 2.37
C ASP A 106 5.63 -6.49 2.54
N LEU A 107 4.61 -6.58 3.39
CA LEU A 107 3.84 -7.79 3.65
C LEU A 107 2.39 -7.40 3.86
N TYR A 108 1.52 -7.90 2.99
CA TYR A 108 0.09 -7.61 3.05
C TYR A 108 -0.77 -8.86 2.90
N ASP A 109 -1.99 -8.80 3.41
CA ASP A 109 -3.04 -9.82 3.28
C ASP A 109 -3.92 -9.51 2.05
N VAL A 110 -4.04 -10.46 1.12
CA VAL A 110 -4.88 -10.29 -0.10
C VAL A 110 -6.36 -10.53 0.12
N THR A 111 -6.75 -11.20 1.20
CA THR A 111 -8.16 -11.50 1.46
C THR A 111 -8.86 -10.31 2.07
N GLY A 112 -8.12 -9.50 2.83
CA GLY A 112 -8.56 -8.24 3.40
C GLY A 112 -10.01 -8.30 3.85
N ASN A 113 -10.29 -9.05 4.92
CA ASN A 113 -11.64 -9.32 5.44
C ASN A 113 -12.42 -8.07 5.91
N ASP A 114 -12.11 -6.87 5.39
CA ASP A 114 -12.58 -5.55 5.77
C ASP A 114 -12.38 -5.22 7.27
N GLU A 115 -11.54 -6.01 7.95
CA GLU A 115 -11.16 -5.80 9.35
C GLU A 115 -9.91 -4.92 9.42
N GLN A 116 -10.10 -3.70 9.91
CA GLN A 116 -9.01 -2.74 10.08
C GLN A 116 -7.92 -3.28 10.99
N GLY A 117 -6.67 -3.30 10.51
CA GLY A 117 -5.49 -3.70 11.29
C GLY A 117 -4.96 -5.11 10.98
N HIS A 118 -5.59 -5.87 10.07
CA HIS A 118 -5.18 -7.22 9.68
C HIS A 118 -4.31 -7.27 8.41
N TYR A 119 -3.34 -6.37 8.29
CA TYR A 119 -2.39 -6.30 7.15
C TYR A 119 -3.03 -6.20 5.74
N ALA A 120 -4.34 -5.95 5.66
CA ALA A 120 -5.06 -5.80 4.40
C ALA A 120 -4.67 -4.50 3.68
N ILE A 121 -4.42 -4.58 2.37
CA ILE A 121 -4.13 -3.42 1.49
C ILE A 121 -5.01 -3.43 0.23
#